data_AF-A0A354WXU6-F1
#
_entry.id   AF-A0A354WXU6-F1
#
_cell.length_a   1.000
_cell.length_b   1.000
_cell.length_c   1.000
_cell.angle_alpha   90.00
_cell.angle_beta   90.00
_cell.angle_gamma   90.00
#
_symmetry.space_group_name_H-M   'P 1'
#
loop_
_entity.id
_entity.type
_entity.pdbx_description
1 polymer ?
#
loop_
_entity_poly.entity_id
_entity_poly.type
_entity_poly.pdbx_seq_one_letter_code
_entity_poly.pdbx_strand_id
1 'polypeptide(L)' 'METYKLTEKKNLGTLLALYPKPMTVVGAEVNGKVNWLVVGHTGIIGHDRVMVSLNKSHYTNQGIK' A
#
# COMPACT_ATOMS: atom_id res chain seq x y z
N MET A 1 29.32 31.17 1.33
CA MET A 1 29.08 29.74 1.66
C MET A 1 27.75 29.67 2.36
N GLU A 2 26.76 29.03 1.74
CA GLU A 2 25.40 28.91 2.28
C GLU A 2 25.35 27.72 3.23
N THR A 3 24.99 27.97 4.49
CA THR A 3 24.92 26.96 5.54
C THR A 3 23.58 26.22 5.47
N TYR A 4 23.61 24.93 5.16
CA TYR A 4 22.43 24.08 5.19
C TYR A 4 21.93 23.91 6.63
N LYS A 5 20.67 24.31 6.86
CA LYS A 5 19.98 24.18 8.15
C LYS A 5 19.62 22.69 8.37
N LEU A 6 20.37 22.00 9.22
CA LEU A 6 19.98 20.68 9.71
C LEU A 6 18.68 20.84 10.51
N THR A 7 17.57 20.33 9.97
CA THR A 7 16.28 20.33 10.66
C THR A 7 16.25 19.14 11.62
N GLU A 8 15.85 19.35 12.88
CA GLU A 8 15.72 18.26 13.86
C GLU A 8 14.69 17.23 13.40
N LYS A 9 14.99 15.94 13.65
CA LYS A 9 14.04 14.85 13.36
C LYS A 9 12.81 15.02 14.24
N LYS A 10 11.64 15.16 13.62
CA LYS A 10 10.36 15.23 14.32
C LYS A 10 9.77 13.83 14.51
N ASN A 11 9.35 13.51 15.73
CA ASN A 11 8.55 12.31 15.97
C ASN A 11 7.14 12.53 15.39
N LEU A 12 6.73 11.67 14.46
CA LEU A 12 5.42 11.73 13.79
C LEU A 12 4.34 10.90 14.50
N GLY A 13 4.70 10.12 15.53
CA GLY A 13 3.76 9.24 16.23
C GLY A 13 3.11 8.23 15.29
N THR A 14 1.78 8.12 15.37
CA THR A 14 0.96 7.23 14.53
C THR A 14 0.51 7.87 13.22
N LEU A 15 0.99 9.09 12.91
CA LEU A 15 0.62 9.78 11.67
C LEU A 15 1.12 8.98 10.47
N LEU A 16 0.18 8.52 9.64
CA LEU A 16 0.46 7.91 8.34
C LEU A 16 0.94 8.98 7.37
N ALA A 17 2.24 9.28 7.39
CA ALA A 17 2.88 10.33 6.59
C ALA A 17 3.07 9.98 5.09
N LEU A 18 2.33 9.01 4.57
CA LEU A 18 2.48 8.46 3.22
C LEU A 18 1.67 9.20 2.14
N TYR A 19 1.13 10.39 2.42
CA TYR A 19 0.24 11.11 1.51
C TYR A 19 0.93 12.23 0.72
N PRO A 20 0.53 12.46 -0.55
CA PRO A 20 -0.52 11.72 -1.27
C PRO A 20 -0.04 10.35 -1.78
N LYS A 21 -0.91 9.34 -1.64
CA LYS A 21 -0.68 7.98 -2.15
C LYS A 21 -1.76 7.62 -3.17
N PRO A 22 -1.42 6.95 -4.29
CA PRO A 22 -2.43 6.40 -5.20
C PRO A 22 -3.29 5.33 -4.53
N MET A 23 -4.59 5.33 -4.86
CA MET A 23 -5.49 4.22 -4.58
C MET A 23 -5.53 3.28 -5.79
N THR A 24 -5.56 1.97 -5.52
CA THR A 24 -5.59 0.94 -6.56
C THR A 24 -6.83 0.08 -6.43
N VAL A 25 -7.30 -0.48 -7.53
CA VAL A 25 -8.35 -1.52 -7.54
C VAL A 25 -7.70 -2.84 -7.89
N VAL A 26 -7.83 -3.82 -7.00
CA VAL A 26 -7.28 -5.17 -7.17
C VAL A 26 -8.44 -6.13 -7.46
N GLY A 27 -8.34 -6.83 -8.59
CA GLY A 27 -9.25 -7.91 -8.95
C GLY A 27 -8.66 -9.26 -8.59
N ALA A 28 -9.48 -10.16 -8.05
CA ALA A 28 -9.12 -11.56 -7.88
C ALA A 28 -10.33 -12.46 -8.14
N GLU A 29 -10.10 -13.66 -8.66
CA GLU A 29 -11.15 -14.66 -8.77
C GLU A 29 -11.27 -15.43 -7.46
N VAL A 30 -12.48 -15.51 -6.93
CA VAL A 30 -12.82 -16.30 -5.73
C VAL A 30 -13.97 -17.23 -6.09
N ASN A 31 -13.75 -18.55 -6.02
CA ASN A 31 -14.75 -19.58 -6.34
C ASN A 31 -15.39 -19.41 -7.74
N GLY A 32 -14.58 -19.12 -8.78
CA GLY A 32 -15.08 -18.95 -10.15
C GLY A 32 -15.81 -17.63 -10.39
N LYS A 33 -15.79 -16.69 -9.44
CA LYS A 33 -16.39 -15.36 -9.58
C LYS A 33 -15.35 -14.26 -9.36
N VAL A 34 -15.38 -13.25 -10.23
CA VAL A 34 -14.52 -12.08 -10.10
C VAL A 34 -14.96 -11.24 -8.90
N ASN A 35 -14.01 -10.88 -8.05
CA ASN A 35 -14.18 -9.96 -6.94
C ASN A 35 -13.21 -8.78 -7.06
N TRP A 36 -13.64 -7.59 -6.62
CA TRP A 36 -12.85 -6.36 -6.68
C TRP A 36 -12.67 -5.76 -5.29
N LEU A 37 -11.47 -5.25 -5.00
CA LEU A 37 -11.13 -4.61 -3.73
C LEU A 37 -10.34 -3.33 -3.97
N VAL A 38 -10.74 -2.25 -3.31
CA VAL A 38 -9.96 -1.00 -3.29
C VAL A 38 -8.84 -1.14 -2.26
N VAL A 39 -7.60 -0.88 -2.67
CA VAL A 39 -6.40 -1.09 -1.85
C VAL A 39 -5.55 0.17 -1.82
N GLY A 40 -5.35 0.69 -0.60
CA GLY A 40 -4.46 1.81 -0.33
C GLY A 40 -3.07 1.40 0.14
N HIS A 41 -2.83 0.16 0.54
CA HIS A 41 -1.48 -0.29 0.91
C HIS A 41 -0.83 -1.03 -0.25
N THR A 42 -0.29 -0.26 -1.19
CA THR A 42 0.47 -0.78 -2.33
C THR A 42 1.88 -0.19 -2.38
N GLY A 43 2.80 -0.96 -2.95
CA GLY A 43 4.20 -0.56 -3.15
C GLY A 43 4.88 -1.41 -4.22
N ILE A 44 5.98 -0.90 -4.78
CA ILE A 44 6.84 -1.63 -5.72
C ILE A 44 7.97 -2.29 -4.92
N ILE A 45 8.18 -3.58 -5.10
CA ILE A 45 9.23 -4.35 -4.39
C ILE A 45 10.31 -4.90 -5.34
N GLY A 46 10.13 -4.70 -6.64
CA GLY A 46 11.07 -5.03 -7.70
C GLY A 46 10.56 -4.46 -9.02
N HIS A 47 11.41 -4.41 -10.04
CA HIS A 47 11.02 -3.91 -11.37
C HIS A 47 9.89 -4.74 -12.01
N ASP A 48 9.74 -5.99 -11.58
CA ASP A 48 8.77 -6.98 -12.06
C ASP A 48 7.66 -7.29 -11.04
N ARG A 49 7.68 -6.64 -9.86
CA ARG A 49 6.85 -7.05 -8.72
C ARG A 49 6.27 -5.86 -7.95
N VAL A 50 4.96 -5.95 -7.72
CA VAL A 50 4.23 -5.08 -6.81
C VAL A 50 3.79 -5.87 -5.58
N MET A 51 3.68 -5.17 -4.46
CA MET A 51 3.11 -5.67 -3.22
C MET A 51 1.77 -4.98 -2.97
N VAL A 52 0.79 -5.77 -2.55
CA VAL A 52 -0.47 -5.31 -1.98
C VAL A 52 -0.58 -5.87 -0.56
N SER A 53 -0.82 -5.01 0.42
CA SER A 53 -0.95 -5.41 1.83
C SER A 53 -2.42 -5.32 2.24
N LEU A 54 -2.99 -6.46 2.61
CA LEU A 54 -4.42 -6.62 2.88
C LEU A 54 -4.65 -7.16 4.29
N ASN A 55 -5.72 -6.72 4.96
CA ASN A 55 -6.13 -7.38 6.18
C ASN A 55 -6.56 -8.82 5.86
N LYS A 56 -6.17 -9.79 6.70
CA LYS A 56 -6.47 -11.22 6.52
C LYS A 56 -7.97 -11.51 6.37
N SER A 57 -8.85 -10.70 6.95
CA SER A 57 -10.30 -10.90 6.92
C SER A 57 -10.97 -10.62 5.57
N HIS A 58 -10.27 -9.99 4.62
CA HIS A 58 -10.87 -9.66 3.33
C HIS A 58 -11.20 -10.92 2.51
N TYR A 59 -12.43 -10.99 2.00
CA TYR A 59 -12.91 -12.09 1.15
C TYR A 59 -12.00 -12.35 -0.07
N THR A 60 -11.51 -11.27 -0.69
CA THR A 60 -10.59 -11.31 -1.84
C THR A 60 -9.34 -12.16 -1.60
N ASN A 61 -8.84 -12.22 -0.36
CA ASN A 61 -7.62 -12.96 -0.02
C ASN A 61 -7.74 -14.47 -0.31
N GLN A 62 -8.96 -15.02 -0.33
CA GLN A 62 -9.16 -16.43 -0.67
C GLN A 62 -8.76 -16.74 -2.13
N GLY A 63 -8.81 -15.74 -3.01
CA GLY A 63 -8.43 -15.83 -4.42
C GLY A 63 -6.99 -15.42 -4.72
N ILE A 64 -6.24 -14.95 -3.73
CA ILE A 64 -4.85 -14.50 -3.88
C ILE A 64 -3.96 -15.49 -3.10
N LYS A 65 -3.16 -16.28 -3.82
CA LYS A 65 -2.27 -17.31 -3.24
C LYS A 65 -0.86 -16.79 -3.00
#